data_AF-A0AAN5CXG9-F1
#
_entry.id   AF-A0AAN5CXG9-F1
#
_cell.length_a   1.000
_cell.length_b   1.000
_cell.length_c   1.000
_cell.angle_alpha   90.00
_cell.angle_beta   90.00
_cell.angle_gamma   90.00
#
_symmetry.space_group_name_H-M   'P 1'
#
loop_
_entity.id
_entity.type
_entity.pdbx_description
1 polymer ?
#
loop_
_entity_poly.entity_id
_entity_poly.type
_entity_poly.pdbx_seq_one_letter_code
_entity_poly.pdbx_strand_id
1 'polypeptide(L)'
;CSECGRTLSGQQSLDQHMRIHTGEKPFACPHCGITFRTNCNRNSHIRTVHRITCLTCGERFDLKTELNQHLITNEGHTDQE
;
A
#
# COMPACT_ATOMS: atom_id res chain seq x y z
N CYS A 1 -10.13 2.75 -24.52
CA CYS A 1 -9.17 3.85 -24.33
C CYS A 1 -9.12 4.63 -25.63
N SER A 2 -9.34 5.95 -25.59
CA SER A 2 -9.29 6.81 -26.78
C SER A 2 -7.87 6.93 -27.36
N GLU A 3 -6.83 6.83 -26.52
CA GLU A 3 -5.43 7.03 -26.93
C GLU A 3 -4.81 5.81 -27.62
N CYS A 4 -5.13 4.59 -27.16
CA CYS A 4 -4.50 3.37 -27.66
C CYS A 4 -5.48 2.29 -28.13
N GLY A 5 -6.78 2.60 -28.21
CA GLY A 5 -7.81 1.67 -28.68
C GLY A 5 -8.10 0.49 -27.75
N ARG A 6 -7.40 0.36 -26.61
CA ARG A 6 -7.58 -0.78 -25.69
C ARG A 6 -8.96 -0.81 -25.05
N THR A 7 -9.65 -1.93 -25.15
CA THR A 7 -10.92 -2.18 -24.45
C THR A 7 -10.66 -2.55 -22.99
N LEU A 8 -11.35 -1.89 -22.07
CA LEU A 8 -11.25 -2.12 -20.63
C LEU A 8 -12.65 -2.35 -20.09
N SER A 9 -12.78 -3.27 -19.13
CA SER A 9 -14.06 -3.81 -18.64
C SER A 9 -14.79 -2.91 -17.63
N GLY A 10 -14.53 -1.61 -17.64
CA GLY A 10 -15.22 -0.66 -16.76
C GLY A 10 -14.51 0.69 -16.64
N GLN A 11 -15.24 1.68 -16.10
CA GLN A 11 -14.74 3.05 -15.98
C GLN A 11 -13.52 3.14 -15.05
N GLN A 12 -13.56 2.49 -13.88
CA GLN A 12 -12.42 2.52 -12.94
C GLN A 12 -11.13 1.95 -13.57
N SER A 13 -11.24 0.86 -14.33
CA SER A 13 -10.12 0.27 -15.07
C SER A 13 -9.63 1.20 -16.18
N LEU A 14 -10.55 1.89 -16.86
CA LEU A 14 -10.23 2.92 -17.85
C LEU A 14 -9.48 4.10 -17.20
N ASP A 15 -9.98 4.66 -16.11
CA ASP A 15 -9.34 5.79 -15.41
C ASP A 15 -7.94 5.42 -14.91
N GLN A 16 -7.78 4.23 -14.31
CA GLN A 16 -6.47 3.74 -13.89
C GLN A 16 -5.53 3.56 -15.08
N HIS A 17 -6.03 3.03 -16.20
CA HIS A 17 -5.27 2.85 -17.41
C HIS A 17 -4.85 4.19 -18.04
N MET A 18 -5.73 5.21 -18.02
CA MET A 18 -5.43 6.53 -18.59
C MET A 18 -4.21 7.17 -17.95
N ARG A 19 -3.91 6.85 -16.68
CA ARG A 19 -2.67 7.29 -16.03
C ARG A 19 -1.44 6.91 -16.86
N ILE A 20 -1.45 5.78 -17.57
CA ILE A 20 -0.34 5.33 -18.43
C ILE A 20 0.02 6.37 -19.49
N HIS A 21 -0.99 7.04 -20.03
CA HIS A 21 -0.83 8.10 -21.01
C HIS A 21 -0.46 9.45 -20.34
N THR A 22 -1.10 9.79 -19.23
CA THR A 22 -0.83 11.08 -18.54
C THR A 22 0.46 11.10 -17.72
N GLY A 23 1.04 9.92 -17.43
CA GLY A 23 2.17 9.79 -16.53
C GLY A 23 1.84 9.93 -15.05
N GLU A 24 0.57 10.12 -14.68
CA GLU A 24 0.16 10.33 -13.30
C GLU A 24 0.48 9.14 -12.39
N LYS A 25 1.02 9.46 -11.21
CA LYS A 25 1.35 8.51 -10.14
C LYS A 25 0.83 9.05 -8.80
N PRO A 26 -0.48 8.96 -8.55
CA PRO A 26 -1.09 9.63 -7.38
C PRO A 26 -0.74 8.95 -6.05
N PHE A 27 -0.20 7.73 -6.06
CA PHE A 27 0.04 6.97 -4.84
C PHE A 27 1.50 7.05 -4.40
N ALA A 28 1.82 8.00 -3.53
CA ALA A 28 3.13 8.07 -2.89
C ALA A 28 3.29 7.00 -1.80
N CYS A 29 4.47 6.39 -1.72
CA CYS A 29 4.87 5.56 -0.60
C CYS A 29 5.06 6.43 0.65
N PRO A 30 4.41 6.11 1.79
CA PRO A 30 4.52 6.93 3.00
C PRO A 30 5.90 6.85 3.65
N HIS A 31 6.73 5.87 3.28
CA HIS A 31 8.05 5.65 3.87
C HIS A 31 9.19 6.30 3.09
N CYS A 32 9.10 6.36 1.75
CA CYS A 32 10.18 6.88 0.89
C CYS A 32 9.74 7.89 -0.18
N GLY A 33 8.44 8.21 -0.27
CA GLY A 33 7.92 9.18 -1.24
C GLY A 33 7.85 8.70 -2.69
N ILE A 34 8.38 7.52 -3.03
CA ILE A 34 8.28 6.95 -4.38
C ILE A 34 6.80 6.83 -4.78
N THR A 35 6.46 7.33 -5.96
CA THR A 35 5.08 7.36 -6.44
C THR A 35 4.76 6.21 -7.40
N PHE A 36 3.52 5.73 -7.32
CA PHE A 36 3.00 4.60 -8.11
C PHE A 36 1.70 4.97 -8.80
N ARG A 37 1.43 4.29 -9.92
CA ARG A 37 0.21 4.46 -10.71
C ARG A 37 -1.03 3.89 -10.02
N THR A 38 -0.85 2.86 -9.21
CA THR A 38 -1.92 2.12 -8.51
C THR A 38 -1.56 1.91 -7.04
N ASN A 39 -2.58 1.74 -6.19
CA ASN A 39 -2.40 1.43 -4.78
C ASN A 39 -1.78 0.04 -4.55
N CYS A 40 -2.13 -0.97 -5.37
CA CYS A 40 -1.60 -2.32 -5.24
C CYS A 40 -0.09 -2.36 -5.54
N ASN A 41 0.38 -1.61 -6.54
CA ASN A 41 1.81 -1.49 -6.81
C ASN A 41 2.55 -0.82 -5.65
N ARG A 42 2.00 0.27 -5.08
CA ARG A 42 2.56 0.91 -3.88
C ARG A 42 2.61 -0.06 -2.69
N ASN A 43 1.52 -0.79 -2.42
CA ASN A 43 1.46 -1.73 -1.29
C ASN A 43 2.44 -2.90 -1.48
N SER A 44 2.60 -3.41 -2.71
CA SER A 44 3.60 -4.43 -3.01
C SER A 44 5.02 -3.92 -2.74
N HIS A 45 5.34 -2.69 -3.17
CA HIS A 45 6.62 -2.03 -2.84
C HIS A 45 6.83 -1.92 -1.33
N ILE A 46 5.82 -1.49 -0.58
CA ILE A 46 5.90 -1.39 0.88
C ILE A 46 6.25 -2.75 1.49
N ARG A 47 5.58 -3.84 1.09
CA ARG A 47 5.79 -5.18 1.66
C ARG A 47 7.16 -5.77 1.39
N THR A 48 7.79 -5.42 0.28
CA THR A 48 9.07 -5.98 -0.16
C THR A 48 10.26 -5.10 0.22
N VAL A 49 10.09 -3.77 0.21
CA VAL A 49 11.17 -2.81 0.49
C VAL A 49 11.10 -2.29 1.92
N HIS A 50 9.90 -2.05 2.45
CA HIS A 50 9.68 -1.52 3.80
C HIS A 50 9.15 -2.61 4.72
N ARG A 51 10.04 -3.52 5.11
CA ARG A 51 9.69 -4.59 6.04
C ARG A 51 9.47 -4.02 7.44
N ILE A 52 8.20 -3.90 7.84
CA ILE A 52 7.80 -3.50 9.19
C ILE A 52 7.26 -4.75 9.89
N THR A 53 7.87 -5.11 11.01
CA THR A 53 7.50 -6.28 11.80
C THR A 53 7.47 -5.97 13.28
N CYS A 54 6.51 -6.51 14.01
CA CYS A 54 6.53 -6.54 15.47
C CYS A 54 7.66 -7.47 15.93
N LEU A 55 8.52 -6.99 16.84
CA LEU A 55 9.62 -7.80 17.37
C LEU A 55 9.15 -8.80 18.43
N THR A 56 7.96 -8.59 19.00
CA THR A 56 7.38 -9.47 20.03
C THR A 56 6.70 -10.69 19.41
N CYS A 57 5.79 -10.49 18.45
CA CYS A 57 5.01 -11.59 17.85
C CYS A 57 5.41 -11.93 16.40
N GLY A 58 6.26 -11.12 15.76
CA GLY A 58 6.67 -11.34 14.36
C GLY A 58 5.65 -10.91 13.30
N GLU A 59 4.49 -10.37 13.68
CA GLU A 59 3.48 -9.89 12.73
C GLU A 59 4.02 -8.80 11.81
N ARG A 60 3.53 -8.78 10.56
CA ARG A 60 3.97 -7.86 9.50
C ARG A 60 2.94 -6.77 9.29
N PHE A 61 3.39 -5.54 9.06
CA PHE A 61 2.54 -4.36 8.85
C PHE A 61 2.94 -3.61 7.58
N ASP A 62 1.96 -2.95 6.95
CA ASP A 62 2.19 -2.12 5.76
C ASP A 62 2.54 -0.67 6.19
N LEU A 63 2.06 -0.21 7.35
CA LEU A 63 2.31 1.12 7.89
C LEU A 63 2.87 1.08 9.31
N LYS A 64 3.73 2.06 9.64
CA LYS A 64 4.26 2.23 11.00
C LYS A 64 3.14 2.55 12.01
N THR A 65 2.11 3.27 11.58
CA THR A 65 0.93 3.57 12.40
C THR A 65 0.18 2.31 12.81
N GLU A 66 0.10 1.30 11.93
CA GLU A 66 -0.54 0.02 12.24
C GLU A 66 0.27 -0.77 13.27
N LEU A 67 1.60 -0.82 13.14
CA LEU A 67 2.46 -1.43 14.15
C LEU A 67 2.33 -0.70 15.49
N ASN A 68 2.37 0.63 15.51
CA ASN A 68 2.23 1.39 16.76
C ASN A 68 0.88 1.12 17.42
N GLN A 69 -0.20 1.06 16.64
CA GLN A 69 -1.51 0.72 17.17
C GLN A 69 -1.55 -0.70 17.73
N HIS A 70 -0.93 -1.67 17.04
CA HIS A 70 -0.76 -3.04 17.53
C HIS A 70 0.04 -3.09 18.85
N LEU A 71 1.12 -2.32 18.98
CA LEU A 71 1.91 -2.28 20.21
C LEU A 71 1.07 -1.74 21.38
N ILE A 72 0.36 -0.63 21.19
CA ILE A 72 -0.49 -0.04 22.24
C ILE A 72 -1.60 -1.01 22.67
N THR A 73 -2.20 -1.75 21.73
CA THR A 73 -3.27 -2.71 22.06
C THR A 73 -2.74 -3.98 22.72
N ASN A 74 -1.53 -4.43 22.37
CA ASN A 74 -0.93 -5.64 22.94
C ASN A 74 -0.18 -5.38 24.24
N GLU A 75 0.32 -4.17 24.47
CA GLU A 75 0.77 -3.69 25.78
C GLU A 75 -0.40 -3.54 26.78
N GLY A 76 -1.65 -3.73 26.32
CA GLY A 76 -2.87 -3.84 27.13
C GLY A 76 -3.47 -5.25 27.22
N HIS A 77 -2.89 -6.27 26.57
CA HIS A 77 -3.18 -7.67 26.88
C HIS A 77 -2.10 -8.18 27.81
N THR A 78 -2.30 -7.92 29.11
CA THR A 78 -1.75 -8.75 30.17
C THR A 78 -2.04 -10.20 29.83
N ASP A 79 -0.98 -11.01 29.71
CA ASP A 79 -1.07 -12.46 29.81
C ASP A 79 -2.05 -12.83 30.94
N GLN A 80 -3.20 -13.39 30.58
CA GLN A 80 -4.01 -14.14 31.53
C GLN A 80 -3.36 -15.52 31.64
N GLU A 81 -2.76 -15.77 32.81
CA GLU A 81 -2.63 -17.10 33.40
C GLU A 81 -4.01 -17.77 33.57
#